data_AF-A0A0N4ZG32-F1
#
_entry.id   AF-A0A0N4ZG32-F1
#
_cell.length_a   1.000
_cell.length_b   1.000
_cell.length_c   1.000
_cell.angle_alpha   90.00
_cell.angle_beta   90.00
_cell.angle_gamma   90.00
#
_symmetry.space_group_name_H-M   'P 1'
#
loop_
_entity.id
_entity.type
_entity.pdbx_description
1 polymer ?
#
loop_
_entity_poly.entity_id
_entity_poly.type
_entity_poly.pdbx_seq_one_letter_code
_entity_poly.pdbx_strand_id
1 'polypeptide(L)'
;MSEEQNTDERLSEDGGKENNDNDSIIVNNIDQNHTDSSPPSSMENIINRYQNDLSSERSYRIDLENKMSETVLTLEKRYKESEEKYNKLLERVNGIEKSYAKNIGTLRDELAKSNSVSNRLESDLLDLGNRYRNLLGINKKNASKMREEEIDLPNDLNDLQFYTLQLREQLIETQSAREHEVNNLKAENTFLEDNIRDLSKDREELQNLLQVKENYEKCQHHIAHQQQIIKTLEAALMKEKESKRILDSKLIETRQKCINLQVELDNSETVQRDFVRLSQSLQIQLEKIRQAEQEVRWQFEDDVDNCNGCELIFNKQRIKMHCLHCGKIFCGACLSQSVVTGPKRRKARICQVCNTLLNRESAPYFSNDS
;
A
#
# COMPACT_ATOMS: atom_id res chain seq x y z
N MET A 1 -25.36 -31.65 36.67
CA MET A 1 -25.36 -30.98 37.98
C MET A 1 -23.94 -30.60 38.32
N SER A 2 -23.57 -29.36 38.05
CA SER A 2 -22.46 -28.59 38.65
C SER A 2 -22.55 -27.21 38.01
N GLU A 3 -22.95 -26.24 38.81
CA GLU A 3 -23.06 -24.81 38.52
C GLU A 3 -21.67 -24.17 38.60
N GLU A 4 -21.37 -23.23 37.71
CA GLU A 4 -20.38 -22.15 37.90
C GLU A 4 -20.58 -21.17 36.72
N GLN A 5 -21.50 -20.23 36.87
CA GLN A 5 -21.27 -18.82 37.21
C GLN A 5 -20.59 -18.03 36.08
N ASN A 6 -21.48 -17.39 35.31
CA ASN A 6 -21.21 -16.47 34.21
C ASN A 6 -21.13 -15.05 34.79
N THR A 7 -20.01 -14.35 34.63
CA THR A 7 -19.87 -12.93 34.99
C THR A 7 -19.72 -12.10 33.71
N ASP A 8 -20.85 -11.56 33.26
CA ASP A 8 -20.94 -10.48 32.28
C ASP A 8 -20.67 -9.15 33.00
N GLU A 9 -19.57 -8.47 32.66
CA GLU A 9 -19.36 -7.06 33.02
C GLU A 9 -19.53 -6.19 31.75
N ARG A 10 -20.71 -5.58 31.64
CA ARG A 10 -20.98 -4.47 30.73
C ARG A 10 -20.36 -3.19 31.29
N LEU A 11 -19.41 -2.62 30.58
CA LEU A 11 -19.06 -1.19 30.71
C LEU A 11 -19.70 -0.44 29.54
N SER A 12 -20.68 0.37 29.89
CA SER A 12 -21.32 1.38 29.05
C SER A 12 -20.82 2.72 29.58
N GLU A 13 -20.00 3.44 28.82
CA GLU A 13 -19.73 4.86 29.07
C GLU A 13 -20.22 5.67 27.88
N ASP A 14 -21.27 6.41 28.19
CA ASP A 14 -21.94 7.43 27.41
C ASP A 14 -21.13 8.73 27.51
N GLY A 15 -20.63 9.23 26.39
CA GLY A 15 -19.79 10.42 26.30
C GLY A 15 -20.41 11.41 25.34
N GLY A 16 -21.22 12.31 25.90
CA GLY A 16 -22.00 13.31 25.19
C GLY A 16 -21.18 14.29 24.35
N LYS A 17 -21.74 14.62 23.19
CA LYS A 17 -21.38 15.79 22.39
C LYS A 17 -21.87 17.05 23.11
N GLU A 18 -20.97 17.99 23.40
CA GLU A 18 -21.35 19.39 23.59
C GLU A 18 -20.49 20.29 22.70
N ASN A 19 -21.21 21.02 21.84
CA ASN A 19 -20.75 22.20 21.13
C ASN A 19 -20.43 23.29 22.15
N ASN A 20 -19.38 24.07 21.92
CA ASN A 20 -19.39 25.49 22.32
C ASN A 20 -18.71 26.32 21.24
N ASP A 21 -19.58 26.98 20.47
CA ASP A 21 -19.29 28.17 19.69
C ASP A 21 -18.96 29.35 20.62
N ASN A 22 -18.19 30.29 20.05
CA ASN A 22 -18.12 31.70 20.38
C ASN A 22 -17.49 32.12 21.71
N ASP A 23 -16.31 32.73 21.61
CA ASP A 23 -16.11 34.04 22.23
C ASP A 23 -15.19 34.91 21.36
N SER A 24 -15.82 35.88 20.68
CA SER A 24 -15.16 36.99 20.00
C SER A 24 -14.94 38.09 21.03
N ILE A 25 -13.70 38.30 21.48
CA ILE A 25 -13.37 39.43 22.35
C ILE A 25 -13.17 40.67 21.49
N ILE A 26 -14.19 41.53 21.52
CA ILE A 26 -14.18 42.93 21.08
C ILE A 26 -13.19 43.71 21.95
N VAL A 27 -12.14 44.27 21.34
CA VAL A 27 -11.26 45.26 21.99
C VAL A 27 -11.82 46.65 21.70
N ASN A 28 -12.46 47.26 22.70
CA ASN A 28 -12.84 48.67 22.67
C ASN A 28 -11.69 49.54 23.18
N ASN A 29 -11.38 50.58 22.40
CA ASN A 29 -10.49 51.69 22.74
C ASN A 29 -11.00 52.49 23.94
N ILE A 30 -10.09 52.85 24.85
CA ILE A 30 -10.18 54.04 25.69
C ILE A 30 -8.83 54.75 25.64
N ASP A 31 -8.83 55.96 25.08
CA ASP A 31 -7.77 56.96 25.14
C ASP A 31 -7.58 57.49 26.57
N GLN A 32 -6.33 57.64 27.04
CA GLN A 32 -5.88 58.79 27.85
C GLN A 32 -4.37 59.09 27.66
N ASN A 33 -4.10 60.22 27.01
CA ASN A 33 -3.03 61.23 27.13
C ASN A 33 -1.64 60.92 27.75
N HIS A 34 -0.63 61.15 26.90
CA HIS A 34 0.64 61.91 27.05
C HIS A 34 1.49 61.84 28.33
N THR A 35 2.74 61.37 28.16
CA THR A 35 3.99 62.07 28.55
C THR A 35 5.21 61.51 27.79
N ASP A 36 6.00 62.39 27.18
CA ASP A 36 7.31 62.13 26.57
C ASP A 36 8.36 61.68 27.60
N SER A 37 9.06 60.55 27.34
CA SER A 37 10.48 60.35 27.67
C SER A 37 10.98 58.95 27.22
N SER A 38 11.93 58.89 26.29
CA SER A 38 12.72 57.67 26.02
C SER A 38 13.63 57.33 27.22
N PRO A 39 13.90 56.04 27.54
CA PRO A 39 14.28 55.02 26.57
C PRO A 39 13.27 53.84 26.51
N PRO A 40 12.57 53.62 25.39
CA PRO A 40 11.67 52.48 25.22
C PRO A 40 12.45 51.16 25.17
N SER A 41 13.72 51.24 24.74
CA SER A 41 14.59 50.11 24.45
C SER A 41 14.73 49.08 25.60
N SER A 42 14.85 49.48 26.87
CA SER A 42 15.13 48.49 27.93
C SER A 42 13.91 47.65 28.32
N MET A 43 12.74 48.27 28.48
CA MET A 43 11.50 47.57 28.81
C MET A 43 10.97 46.80 27.59
N GLU A 44 11.09 47.36 26.40
CA GLU A 44 10.74 46.70 25.14
C GLU A 44 11.63 45.48 24.87
N ASN A 45 12.93 45.54 25.21
CA ASN A 45 13.83 44.38 25.18
C ASN A 45 13.44 43.29 26.17
N ILE A 46 12.95 43.63 27.37
CA ILE A 46 12.49 42.66 28.37
C ILE A 46 11.18 42.00 27.90
N ILE A 47 10.23 42.78 27.38
CA ILE A 47 8.98 42.27 26.79
C ILE A 47 9.29 41.33 25.63
N ASN A 48 10.20 41.72 24.72
CA ASN A 48 10.63 40.88 23.61
C ASN A 48 11.29 39.57 24.08
N ARG A 49 12.06 39.59 25.17
CA ARG A 49 12.60 38.36 25.78
C ARG A 49 11.50 37.45 26.31
N TYR A 50 10.56 37.97 27.09
CA TYR A 50 9.44 37.17 27.59
C TYR A 50 8.54 36.64 26.46
N GLN A 51 8.36 37.41 25.38
CA GLN A 51 7.63 36.94 24.20
C GLN A 51 8.38 35.80 23.48
N ASN A 52 9.70 35.87 23.39
CA ASN A 52 10.53 34.79 22.83
C ASN A 52 10.56 33.55 23.73
N ASP A 53 10.64 33.72 25.05
CA ASP A 53 10.58 32.60 26.00
C ASP A 53 9.20 31.93 25.94
N LEU A 54 8.11 32.72 25.87
CA LEU A 54 6.76 32.20 25.73
C LEU A 54 6.55 31.49 24.38
N SER A 55 7.12 32.01 23.29
CA SER A 55 7.01 31.37 21.97
C SER A 55 7.81 30.08 21.89
N SER A 56 9.00 30.03 22.50
CA SER A 56 9.80 28.81 22.60
C SER A 56 9.15 27.75 23.48
N GLU A 57 8.55 28.12 24.61
CA GLU A 57 7.79 27.20 25.47
C GLU A 57 6.55 26.65 24.75
N ARG A 58 5.84 27.50 23.98
CA ARG A 58 4.71 27.05 23.13
C ARG A 58 5.18 26.03 22.09
N SER A 59 6.27 26.30 21.38
CA SER A 59 6.85 25.36 20.41
C SER A 59 7.29 24.06 21.09
N TYR A 60 7.91 24.13 22.26
CA TYR A 60 8.31 22.95 23.03
C TYR A 60 7.10 22.08 23.43
N ARG A 61 6.00 22.69 23.86
CA ARG A 61 4.76 21.96 24.20
C ARG A 61 4.15 21.28 22.98
N ILE A 62 4.08 21.97 21.85
CA ILE A 62 3.59 21.40 20.59
C ILE A 62 4.46 20.20 20.18
N ASP A 63 5.79 20.33 20.26
CA ASP A 63 6.72 19.24 19.95
C ASP A 63 6.57 18.05 20.92
N LEU A 64 6.32 18.32 22.20
CA LEU A 64 6.08 17.28 23.20
C LEU A 64 4.75 16.56 22.96
N GLU A 65 3.67 17.30 22.68
CA GLU A 65 2.36 16.75 22.34
C GLU A 65 2.42 15.90 21.06
N ASN A 66 3.15 16.36 20.05
CA ASN A 66 3.39 15.60 18.82
C ASN A 66 4.15 14.29 19.10
N LYS A 67 5.24 14.35 19.89
CA LYS A 67 5.99 13.15 20.29
C LYS A 67 5.14 12.19 21.10
N MET A 68 4.37 12.69 22.06
CA MET A 68 3.46 11.87 22.86
C MET A 68 2.42 11.19 21.96
N SER A 69 1.79 11.94 21.07
CA SER A 69 0.81 11.40 20.11
C SER A 69 1.42 10.31 19.22
N GLU A 70 2.64 10.53 18.70
CA GLU A 70 3.35 9.53 17.90
C GLU A 70 3.68 8.26 18.70
N THR A 71 4.12 8.41 19.96
CA THR A 71 4.38 7.24 20.83
C THR A 71 3.11 6.46 21.15
N VAL A 72 1.99 7.13 21.39
CA VAL A 72 0.69 6.48 21.62
C VAL A 72 0.28 5.68 20.39
N LEU A 73 0.32 6.29 19.20
CA LEU A 73 -0.04 5.62 17.94
C LEU A 73 0.85 4.39 17.67
N THR A 74 2.15 4.49 17.92
CA THR A 74 3.08 3.36 17.73
C THR A 74 2.84 2.24 18.74
N LEU A 75 2.54 2.57 20.00
CA LEU A 75 2.20 1.58 21.03
C LEU A 75 0.87 0.89 20.73
N GLU A 76 -0.17 1.63 20.34
CA GLU A 76 -1.45 1.07 19.92
C GLU A 76 -1.31 0.10 18.75
N LYS A 77 -0.49 0.46 17.76
CA LYS A 77 -0.19 -0.43 16.64
C LYS A 77 0.49 -1.72 17.11
N ARG A 78 1.52 -1.61 17.95
CA ARG A 78 2.22 -2.78 18.50
C ARG A 78 1.32 -3.64 19.37
N TYR A 79 0.42 -3.04 20.13
CA TYR A 79 -0.57 -3.74 20.94
C TYR A 79 -1.50 -4.57 20.06
N LYS A 80 -2.10 -3.97 19.03
CA LYS A 80 -2.96 -4.68 18.06
C LYS A 80 -2.24 -5.84 17.37
N GLU A 81 -1.00 -5.63 16.94
CA GLU A 81 -0.19 -6.71 16.35
C GLU A 81 0.09 -7.86 17.33
N SER A 82 0.28 -7.55 18.62
CA SER A 82 0.48 -8.57 19.67
C SER A 82 -0.82 -9.30 19.98
N GLU A 83 -1.94 -8.59 20.04
CA GLU A 83 -3.27 -9.14 20.28
C GLU A 83 -3.69 -10.11 19.16
N GLU A 84 -3.47 -9.75 17.89
CA GLU A 84 -3.70 -10.64 16.76
C GLU A 84 -2.86 -11.92 16.84
N LYS A 85 -1.59 -11.83 17.25
CA LYS A 85 -0.72 -13.00 17.44
C LYS A 85 -1.22 -13.88 18.57
N TYR A 86 -1.67 -13.28 19.67
CA TYR A 86 -2.23 -14.01 20.81
C TYR A 86 -3.50 -14.78 20.41
N ASN A 87 -4.42 -14.13 19.70
CA ASN A 87 -5.65 -14.78 19.22
C ASN A 87 -5.35 -15.97 18.29
N LYS A 88 -4.39 -15.82 17.36
CA LYS A 88 -3.94 -16.94 16.50
C LYS A 88 -3.33 -18.08 17.30
N LEU A 89 -2.57 -17.78 18.35
CA LEU A 89 -1.99 -18.79 19.23
C LEU A 89 -3.09 -19.53 20.00
N LEU A 90 -4.08 -18.80 20.53
CA LEU A 90 -5.21 -19.36 21.27
C LEU A 90 -6.05 -20.31 20.39
N GLU A 91 -6.35 -19.92 19.16
CA GLU A 91 -7.03 -20.78 18.19
C GLU A 91 -6.24 -22.07 17.91
N ARG A 92 -4.92 -21.97 17.77
CA ARG A 92 -4.04 -23.13 17.54
C ARG A 92 -4.02 -24.06 18.74
N VAL A 93 -3.96 -23.54 19.97
CA VAL A 93 -4.02 -24.35 21.20
C VAL A 93 -5.36 -25.07 21.30
N ASN A 94 -6.47 -24.36 21.10
CA ASN A 94 -7.82 -24.95 21.10
C ASN A 94 -7.97 -26.03 20.03
N GLY A 95 -7.37 -25.85 18.86
CA GLY A 95 -7.35 -26.85 17.79
C GLY A 95 -6.58 -28.12 18.19
N ILE A 96 -5.43 -27.95 18.85
CA ILE A 96 -4.62 -29.04 19.36
C ILE A 96 -5.37 -29.82 20.45
N GLU A 97 -6.00 -29.14 21.42
CA GLU A 97 -6.78 -29.78 22.47
C GLU A 97 -7.94 -30.62 21.92
N LYS A 98 -8.70 -30.08 20.96
CA LYS A 98 -9.77 -30.83 20.27
C LYS A 98 -9.25 -32.06 19.55
N SER A 99 -8.08 -31.96 18.90
CA SER A 99 -7.44 -33.09 18.23
C SER A 99 -7.04 -34.19 19.21
N TYR A 100 -6.40 -33.83 20.33
CA TYR A 100 -6.03 -34.79 21.37
C TYR A 100 -7.26 -35.43 22.02
N ALA A 101 -8.31 -34.67 22.33
CA ALA A 101 -9.55 -35.22 22.87
C ALA A 101 -10.17 -36.27 21.93
N LYS A 102 -10.19 -35.99 20.61
CA LYS A 102 -10.65 -36.93 19.60
C LYS A 102 -9.81 -38.20 19.56
N ASN A 103 -8.47 -38.07 19.53
CA ASN A 103 -7.56 -39.21 19.48
C ASN A 103 -7.65 -40.09 20.73
N ILE A 104 -7.84 -39.50 21.91
CA ILE A 104 -8.07 -40.25 23.14
C ILE A 104 -9.40 -41.02 23.07
N GLY A 105 -10.44 -40.40 22.51
CA GLY A 105 -11.73 -41.07 22.26
C GLY A 105 -11.58 -42.30 21.36
N THR A 106 -10.92 -42.15 20.21
CA THR A 106 -10.72 -43.26 19.27
C THR A 106 -9.91 -44.41 19.87
N LEU A 107 -8.84 -44.10 20.62
CA LEU A 107 -8.03 -45.12 21.29
C LEU A 107 -8.83 -45.87 22.38
N ARG A 108 -9.72 -45.18 23.10
CA ARG A 108 -10.62 -45.83 24.07
C ARG A 108 -11.61 -46.76 23.38
N ASP A 109 -12.19 -46.35 22.26
CA ASP A 109 -13.13 -47.16 21.49
C ASP A 109 -12.45 -48.42 20.91
N GLU A 110 -11.23 -48.27 20.38
CA GLU A 110 -10.42 -49.40 19.90
C GLU A 110 -10.08 -50.38 21.02
N LEU A 111 -9.67 -49.87 22.19
CA LEU A 111 -9.39 -50.69 23.36
C LEU A 111 -10.64 -51.44 23.83
N ALA A 112 -11.80 -50.78 23.87
CA ALA A 112 -13.07 -51.41 24.25
C ALA A 112 -13.46 -52.53 23.27
N LYS A 113 -13.31 -52.30 21.96
CA LYS A 113 -13.53 -53.33 20.93
C LYS A 113 -12.58 -54.51 21.12
N SER A 114 -11.28 -54.25 21.28
CA SER A 114 -10.28 -55.31 21.51
C SER A 114 -10.60 -56.15 22.74
N ASN A 115 -10.96 -55.52 23.86
CA ASN A 115 -11.34 -56.23 25.09
C ASN A 115 -12.61 -57.07 24.90
N SER A 116 -13.61 -56.56 24.19
CA SER A 116 -14.84 -57.32 23.90
C SER A 116 -14.57 -58.58 23.09
N VAL A 117 -13.67 -58.49 22.11
CA VAL A 117 -13.26 -59.64 21.28
C VAL A 117 -12.46 -60.63 22.11
N SER A 118 -11.56 -60.15 22.97
CA SER A 118 -10.75 -61.00 23.85
C SER A 118 -11.63 -61.81 24.80
N ASN A 119 -12.60 -61.16 25.46
CA ASN A 119 -13.54 -61.83 26.35
C ASN A 119 -14.40 -62.88 25.62
N ARG A 120 -14.84 -62.58 24.39
CA ARG A 120 -15.60 -63.53 23.57
C ARG A 120 -14.75 -64.77 23.24
N LEU A 121 -13.51 -64.56 22.78
CA LEU A 121 -12.59 -65.66 22.48
C LEU A 121 -12.30 -66.54 23.69
N GLU A 122 -12.15 -65.93 24.86
CA GLU A 122 -11.93 -66.67 26.11
C GLU A 122 -13.14 -67.54 26.48
N SER A 123 -14.36 -67.02 26.29
CA SER A 123 -15.60 -67.79 26.45
C SER A 123 -15.69 -68.94 25.44
N ASP A 124 -15.39 -68.70 24.17
CA ASP A 124 -15.45 -69.72 23.12
C ASP A 124 -14.43 -70.85 23.37
N LEU A 125 -13.22 -70.51 23.81
CA LEU A 125 -12.19 -71.49 24.19
C LEU A 125 -12.63 -72.35 25.37
N LEU A 126 -13.31 -71.75 26.35
CA LEU A 126 -13.85 -72.48 27.50
C LEU A 126 -14.95 -73.46 27.07
N ASP A 127 -15.88 -73.02 26.23
CA ASP A 127 -16.96 -73.87 25.72
C ASP A 127 -16.42 -75.03 24.89
N LEU A 128 -15.46 -74.75 23.99
CA LEU A 128 -14.80 -75.76 23.18
C LEU A 128 -14.08 -76.79 24.06
N GLY A 129 -13.36 -76.34 25.10
CA GLY A 129 -12.70 -77.21 26.06
C GLY A 129 -13.67 -78.10 26.86
N ASN A 130 -14.88 -77.63 27.14
CA ASN A 130 -15.94 -78.44 27.76
C ASN A 130 -16.47 -79.48 26.78
N ARG A 131 -16.76 -79.10 25.52
CA ARG A 131 -17.25 -80.01 24.48
C ARG A 131 -16.27 -81.15 24.20
N TYR A 132 -14.98 -80.84 24.06
CA TYR A 132 -13.95 -81.87 23.84
C TYR A 132 -13.86 -82.87 24.99
N ARG A 133 -13.89 -82.41 26.25
CA ARG A 133 -13.88 -83.32 27.41
C ARG A 133 -15.11 -84.23 27.43
N ASN A 134 -16.28 -83.69 27.12
CA ASN A 134 -17.50 -84.47 27.05
C ASN A 134 -17.43 -85.54 25.94
N LEU A 135 -17.03 -85.14 24.74
CA LEU A 135 -16.90 -86.04 23.60
C LEU A 135 -15.92 -87.19 23.89
N LEU A 136 -14.74 -86.88 24.43
CA LEU A 136 -13.76 -87.90 24.84
C LEU A 136 -14.34 -88.86 25.89
N GLY A 137 -15.10 -88.33 26.85
CA GLY A 137 -15.78 -89.13 27.87
C GLY A 137 -16.82 -90.08 27.29
N ILE A 138 -17.68 -89.59 26.39
CA ILE A 138 -18.71 -90.40 25.70
C ILE A 138 -18.05 -91.45 24.83
N ASN A 139 -17.03 -91.08 24.06
CA ASN A 139 -16.37 -91.99 23.11
C ASN A 139 -15.63 -93.12 23.85
N LYS A 140 -14.96 -92.81 24.98
CA LYS A 140 -14.34 -93.81 25.84
C LYS A 140 -15.38 -94.79 26.42
N LYS A 141 -16.52 -94.29 26.90
CA LYS A 141 -17.61 -95.12 27.44
C LYS A 141 -18.21 -96.02 26.36
N ASN A 142 -18.53 -95.48 25.19
CA ASN A 142 -19.09 -96.26 24.07
C ASN A 142 -18.10 -97.31 23.56
N ALA A 143 -16.82 -96.97 23.44
CA ALA A 143 -15.79 -97.93 23.04
C ALA A 143 -15.59 -99.06 24.06
N SER A 144 -15.75 -98.79 25.37
CA SER A 144 -15.73 -99.85 26.39
C SER A 144 -16.96 -100.75 26.30
N LYS A 145 -18.16 -100.18 26.16
CA LYS A 145 -19.40 -100.96 25.97
C LYS A 145 -19.31 -101.90 24.76
N MET A 146 -18.87 -101.38 23.60
CA MET A 146 -18.71 -102.18 22.38
C MET A 146 -17.63 -103.28 22.48
N ARG A 147 -16.69 -103.19 23.43
CA ARG A 147 -15.67 -104.23 23.68
C ARG A 147 -16.12 -105.28 24.69
N GLU A 148 -17.00 -104.91 25.61
CA GLU A 148 -17.53 -105.78 26.68
C GLU A 148 -18.75 -106.59 26.21
N GLU A 149 -19.40 -106.17 25.12
CA GLU A 149 -20.47 -106.95 24.47
C GLU A 149 -19.92 -108.25 23.86
N GLU A 150 -20.40 -109.39 24.34
CA GLU A 150 -20.12 -110.71 23.75
C GLU A 150 -20.92 -110.89 22.45
N ILE A 151 -20.29 -111.46 21.42
CA ILE A 151 -20.97 -111.77 20.15
C ILE A 151 -21.78 -113.06 20.35
N ASP A 152 -23.03 -112.91 20.78
CA ASP A 152 -23.99 -114.01 20.88
C ASP A 152 -24.78 -114.15 19.57
N LEU A 153 -24.69 -115.33 18.95
CA LEU A 153 -25.40 -115.62 17.70
C LEU A 153 -26.64 -116.47 18.02
N PRO A 154 -27.87 -115.96 17.76
CA PRO A 154 -29.09 -116.64 18.14
C PRO A 154 -29.19 -118.07 17.56
N ASN A 155 -29.52 -119.05 18.41
CA ASN A 155 -29.60 -120.47 18.04
C ASN A 155 -31.01 -120.92 17.61
N ASP A 156 -32.06 -120.10 17.84
CA ASP A 156 -33.45 -120.38 17.44
C ASP A 156 -33.97 -119.39 16.37
N LEU A 157 -34.91 -119.85 15.54
CA LEU A 157 -35.48 -119.07 14.42
C LEU A 157 -36.27 -117.85 14.91
N ASN A 158 -36.99 -117.94 16.03
CA ASN A 158 -37.75 -116.81 16.58
C ASN A 158 -36.81 -115.75 17.15
N ASP A 159 -35.77 -116.16 17.87
CA ASP A 159 -34.76 -115.26 18.43
C ASP A 159 -33.98 -114.56 17.31
N LEU A 160 -33.70 -115.25 16.21
CA LEU A 160 -33.08 -114.65 15.03
C LEU A 160 -34.01 -113.62 14.34
N GLN A 161 -35.32 -113.89 14.24
CA GLN A 161 -36.29 -112.92 13.70
C GLN A 161 -36.39 -111.67 14.57
N PHE A 162 -36.45 -111.83 15.90
CA PHE A 162 -36.45 -110.71 16.85
C PHE A 162 -35.17 -109.89 16.75
N TYR A 163 -34.00 -110.54 16.73
CA TYR A 163 -32.71 -109.87 16.58
C TYR A 163 -32.61 -109.12 15.23
N THR A 164 -33.13 -109.69 14.15
CA THR A 164 -33.19 -109.04 12.83
C THR A 164 -34.09 -107.79 12.84
N LEU A 165 -35.23 -107.84 13.53
CA LEU A 165 -36.10 -106.68 13.70
C LEU A 165 -35.42 -105.58 14.52
N GLN A 166 -34.74 -105.95 15.61
CA GLN A 166 -33.99 -105.01 16.45
C GLN A 166 -32.86 -104.32 15.67
N LEU A 167 -32.09 -105.08 14.87
CA LEU A 167 -31.07 -104.51 13.98
C LEU A 167 -31.67 -103.57 12.93
N ARG A 168 -32.87 -103.91 12.41
CA ARG A 168 -33.57 -103.05 11.45
C ARG A 168 -34.05 -101.75 12.09
N GLU A 169 -34.52 -101.80 13.34
CA GLU A 169 -34.90 -100.61 14.11
C GLU A 169 -33.68 -99.71 14.38
N GLN A 170 -32.56 -100.28 14.84
CA GLN A 170 -31.30 -99.56 15.02
C GLN A 170 -30.78 -98.95 13.71
N LEU A 171 -30.92 -99.66 12.58
CA LEU A 171 -30.59 -99.11 11.25
C LEU A 171 -31.48 -97.92 10.88
N ILE A 172 -32.78 -97.97 11.20
CA ILE A 172 -33.70 -96.85 10.95
C ILE A 172 -33.32 -95.65 11.81
N GLU A 173 -33.06 -95.85 13.10
CA GLU A 173 -32.65 -94.76 14.01
C GLU A 173 -31.33 -94.11 13.57
N THR A 174 -30.31 -94.92 13.27
CA THR A 174 -29.01 -94.41 12.81
C THR A 174 -29.12 -93.73 11.44
N GLN A 175 -29.99 -94.20 10.56
CA GLN A 175 -30.24 -93.55 9.27
C GLN A 175 -30.98 -92.21 9.44
N SER A 176 -31.98 -92.15 10.33
CA SER A 176 -32.68 -90.90 10.66
C SER A 176 -31.75 -89.87 11.30
N ALA A 177 -30.89 -90.29 12.24
CA ALA A 177 -29.89 -89.43 12.85
C ALA A 177 -28.88 -88.90 11.82
N ARG A 178 -28.44 -89.75 10.89
CA ARG A 178 -27.55 -89.36 9.79
C ARG A 178 -28.22 -88.35 8.85
N GLU A 179 -29.49 -88.54 8.51
CA GLU A 179 -30.25 -87.59 7.69
C GLU A 179 -30.39 -86.22 8.36
N HIS A 180 -30.71 -86.21 9.65
CA HIS A 180 -30.76 -84.98 10.44
C HIS A 180 -29.40 -84.26 10.43
N GLU A 181 -28.31 -84.98 10.63
CA GLU A 181 -26.96 -84.40 10.63
C GLU A 181 -26.56 -83.87 9.25
N VAL A 182 -26.89 -84.60 8.18
CA VAL A 182 -26.68 -84.13 6.80
C VAL A 182 -27.47 -82.84 6.54
N ASN A 183 -28.69 -82.73 7.06
CA ASN A 183 -29.50 -81.51 6.92
C ASN A 183 -28.92 -80.35 7.72
N ASN A 184 -28.41 -80.59 8.93
CA ASN A 184 -27.70 -79.58 9.73
C ASN A 184 -26.45 -79.07 9.00
N LEU A 185 -25.60 -79.97 8.52
CA LEU A 185 -24.39 -79.61 7.78
C LEU A 185 -24.70 -78.88 6.47
N LYS A 186 -25.82 -79.19 5.81
CA LYS A 186 -26.30 -78.43 4.65
C LYS A 186 -26.71 -77.01 5.04
N ALA A 187 -27.48 -76.85 6.11
CA ALA A 187 -27.89 -75.54 6.61
C ALA A 187 -26.67 -74.69 7.02
N GLU A 188 -25.68 -75.31 7.69
CA GLU A 188 -24.42 -74.65 8.04
C GLU A 188 -23.63 -74.24 6.79
N ASN A 189 -23.52 -75.11 5.78
CA ASN A 189 -22.88 -74.75 4.51
C ASN A 189 -23.56 -73.56 3.84
N THR A 190 -24.90 -73.54 3.76
CA THR A 190 -25.62 -72.40 3.17
C THR A 190 -25.36 -71.11 3.94
N PHE A 191 -25.31 -71.17 5.28
CA PHE A 191 -25.00 -70.02 6.11
C PHE A 191 -23.56 -69.52 5.91
N LEU A 192 -22.59 -70.44 5.78
CA LEU A 192 -21.20 -70.09 5.50
C LEU A 192 -21.05 -69.49 4.09
N GLU A 193 -21.78 -70.01 3.10
CA GLU A 193 -21.80 -69.45 1.74
C GLU A 193 -22.35 -68.02 1.72
N ASP A 194 -23.42 -67.74 2.45
CA ASP A 194 -23.98 -66.39 2.57
C ASP A 194 -23.01 -65.44 3.28
N ASN A 195 -22.36 -65.87 4.37
CA ASN A 195 -21.32 -65.07 5.03
C ASN A 195 -20.13 -64.76 4.11
N ILE A 196 -19.68 -65.72 3.30
CA ILE A 196 -18.59 -65.51 2.33
C ILE A 196 -19.02 -64.47 1.28
N ARG A 197 -20.27 -64.50 0.85
CA ARG A 197 -20.83 -63.54 -0.11
C ARG A 197 -20.85 -62.13 0.46
N ASP A 198 -21.33 -61.97 1.70
CA ASP A 198 -21.37 -60.68 2.39
C ASP A 198 -19.96 -60.12 2.61
N LEU A 199 -19.03 -60.94 3.11
CA LEU A 199 -17.63 -60.54 3.28
C LEU A 199 -16.96 -60.16 1.95
N SER A 200 -17.33 -60.82 0.85
CA SER A 200 -16.81 -60.47 -0.47
C SER A 200 -17.29 -59.10 -0.94
N LYS A 201 -18.55 -58.75 -0.64
CA LYS A 201 -19.12 -57.44 -0.92
C LYS A 201 -18.45 -56.34 -0.09
N ASP A 202 -18.29 -56.56 1.21
CA ASP A 202 -17.58 -55.63 2.10
C ASP A 202 -16.14 -55.40 1.65
N ARG A 203 -15.47 -56.45 1.15
CA ARG A 203 -14.12 -56.34 0.59
C ARG A 203 -14.08 -55.45 -0.66
N GLU A 204 -15.04 -55.58 -1.55
CA GLU A 204 -15.16 -54.75 -2.75
C GLU A 204 -15.43 -53.28 -2.39
N GLU A 205 -16.31 -53.03 -1.41
CA GLU A 205 -16.56 -51.69 -0.89
C GLU A 205 -15.30 -51.05 -0.28
N LEU A 206 -14.54 -51.83 0.50
CA LEU A 206 -13.27 -51.37 1.08
C LEU A 206 -12.23 -51.05 0.00
N GLN A 207 -12.17 -51.85 -1.06
CA GLN A 207 -11.28 -51.62 -2.20
C GLN A 207 -11.63 -50.33 -2.94
N ASN A 208 -12.92 -50.06 -3.16
CA ASN A 208 -13.40 -48.81 -3.74
C ASN A 208 -13.03 -47.60 -2.85
N LEU A 209 -13.18 -47.73 -1.53
CA LEU A 209 -12.81 -46.67 -0.58
C LEU A 209 -11.31 -46.38 -0.59
N LEU A 210 -10.47 -47.42 -0.66
CA LEU A 210 -9.02 -47.29 -0.82
C LEU A 210 -8.65 -46.53 -2.09
N GLN A 211 -9.32 -46.82 -3.21
CA GLN A 211 -9.07 -46.12 -4.48
C GLN A 211 -9.50 -44.66 -4.42
N VAL A 212 -10.63 -44.34 -3.78
CA VAL A 212 -11.05 -42.96 -3.51
C VAL A 212 -10.02 -42.23 -2.66
N LYS A 213 -9.49 -42.88 -1.61
CA LYS A 213 -8.44 -42.31 -0.75
C LYS A 213 -7.16 -41.99 -1.54
N GLU A 214 -6.71 -42.91 -2.40
CA GLU A 214 -5.52 -42.67 -3.24
C GLU A 214 -5.72 -41.49 -4.20
N ASN A 215 -6.91 -41.37 -4.80
CA ASN A 215 -7.26 -40.24 -5.66
C ASN A 215 -7.33 -38.93 -4.88
N TYR A 216 -7.84 -38.95 -3.65
CA TYR A 216 -7.85 -37.79 -2.77
C TYR A 216 -6.43 -37.33 -2.41
N GLU A 217 -5.53 -38.26 -2.08
CA GLU A 217 -4.12 -37.95 -1.81
C GLU A 217 -3.42 -37.33 -3.03
N LYS A 218 -3.68 -37.85 -4.25
CA LYS A 218 -3.18 -37.26 -5.50
C LYS A 218 -3.71 -35.83 -5.71
N CYS A 219 -5.00 -35.61 -5.46
CA CYS A 219 -5.61 -34.28 -5.57
C CYS A 219 -5.00 -33.31 -4.54
N GLN A 220 -4.79 -33.77 -3.31
CA GLN A 220 -4.15 -32.98 -2.25
C GLN A 220 -2.73 -32.54 -2.61
N HIS A 221 -1.93 -33.44 -3.20
CA HIS A 221 -0.60 -33.10 -3.71
C HIS A 221 -0.67 -32.05 -4.83
N HIS A 222 -1.63 -32.18 -5.74
CA HIS A 222 -1.82 -31.21 -6.82
C HIS A 222 -2.19 -29.82 -6.28
N ILE A 223 -3.10 -29.76 -5.30
CA ILE A 223 -3.47 -28.51 -4.62
C ILE A 223 -2.25 -27.88 -3.93
N ALA A 224 -1.46 -28.67 -3.19
CA ALA A 224 -0.26 -28.17 -2.52
C ALA A 224 0.78 -27.60 -3.52
N HIS A 225 0.97 -28.29 -4.65
CA HIS A 225 1.84 -27.82 -5.72
C HIS A 225 1.33 -26.51 -6.35
N GLN A 226 0.03 -26.42 -6.65
CA GLN A 226 -0.59 -25.19 -7.17
C GLN A 226 -0.47 -24.03 -6.19
N GLN A 227 -0.66 -24.27 -4.88
CA GLN A 227 -0.47 -23.26 -3.85
C GLN A 227 0.98 -22.73 -3.81
N GLN A 228 1.97 -23.59 -4.03
CA GLN A 228 3.36 -23.17 -4.10
C GLN A 228 3.63 -22.29 -5.33
N ILE A 229 3.04 -22.63 -6.49
CA ILE A 229 3.12 -21.80 -7.71
C ILE A 229 2.47 -20.43 -7.46
N ILE A 230 1.29 -20.39 -6.83
CA ILE A 230 0.62 -19.12 -6.53
C ILE A 230 1.51 -18.24 -5.66
N LYS A 231 2.12 -18.81 -4.61
CA LYS A 231 3.06 -18.06 -3.74
C LYS A 231 4.25 -17.49 -4.51
N THR A 232 4.83 -18.26 -5.45
CA THR A 232 5.98 -17.76 -6.24
C THR A 232 5.55 -16.67 -7.22
N LEU A 233 4.37 -16.81 -7.84
CA LEU A 233 3.79 -15.78 -8.72
C LEU A 233 3.44 -14.50 -7.96
N GLU A 234 2.88 -14.60 -6.75
CA GLU A 234 2.60 -13.45 -5.88
C GLU A 234 3.88 -12.70 -5.51
N ALA A 235 4.94 -13.42 -5.15
CA ALA A 235 6.24 -12.81 -4.85
C ALA A 235 6.84 -12.10 -6.08
N ALA A 236 6.75 -12.71 -7.26
CA ALA A 236 7.19 -12.09 -8.51
C ALA A 236 6.37 -10.83 -8.84
N LEU A 237 5.04 -10.88 -8.65
CA LEU A 237 4.15 -9.73 -8.86
C LEU A 237 4.49 -8.56 -7.92
N MET A 238 4.78 -8.85 -6.64
CA MET A 238 5.18 -7.82 -5.68
C MET A 238 6.51 -7.16 -6.07
N LYS A 239 7.50 -7.95 -6.54
CA LYS A 239 8.77 -7.42 -7.03
C LYS A 239 8.58 -6.52 -8.26
N GLU A 240 7.72 -6.92 -9.19
CA GLU A 240 7.44 -6.14 -10.39
C GLU A 240 6.69 -4.83 -10.07
N LYS A 241 5.73 -4.88 -9.13
CA LYS A 241 5.03 -3.68 -8.64
C LYS A 241 5.98 -2.67 -8.02
N GLU A 242 6.96 -3.13 -7.24
CA GLU A 242 7.97 -2.25 -6.64
C GLU A 242 8.90 -1.66 -7.71
N SER A 243 9.36 -2.47 -8.66
CA SER A 243 10.14 -2.01 -9.81
C SER A 243 9.41 -0.90 -10.57
N LYS A 244 8.12 -1.11 -10.86
CA LYS A 244 7.26 -0.11 -11.51
C LYS A 244 7.16 1.18 -10.69
N ARG A 245 6.96 1.08 -9.37
CA ARG A 245 6.89 2.26 -8.49
C ARG A 245 8.17 3.10 -8.54
N ILE A 246 9.33 2.43 -8.56
CA ILE A 246 10.63 3.10 -8.67
C ILE A 246 10.78 3.78 -10.04
N LEU A 247 10.38 3.11 -11.13
CA LEU A 247 10.39 3.70 -12.47
C LEU A 247 9.46 4.91 -12.59
N ASP A 248 8.24 4.82 -12.04
CA ASP A 248 7.28 5.92 -12.05
C ASP A 248 7.82 7.14 -11.29
N SER A 249 8.48 6.92 -10.14
CA SER A 249 9.16 7.98 -9.40
C SER A 249 10.27 8.65 -10.22
N LYS A 250 11.13 7.85 -10.86
CA LYS A 250 12.19 8.35 -11.75
C LYS A 250 11.63 9.12 -12.95
N LEU A 251 10.50 8.68 -13.50
CA LEU A 251 9.83 9.35 -14.61
C LEU A 251 9.30 10.73 -14.20
N ILE A 252 8.74 10.85 -13.00
CA ILE A 252 8.29 12.14 -12.46
C ILE A 252 9.50 13.07 -12.24
N GLU A 253 10.59 12.55 -11.68
CA GLU A 253 11.81 13.33 -11.45
C GLU A 253 12.42 13.86 -12.77
N THR A 254 12.52 13.02 -13.79
CA THR A 254 13.04 13.44 -15.11
C THR A 254 12.12 14.42 -15.80
N ARG A 255 10.80 14.24 -15.72
CA ARG A 255 9.82 15.21 -16.22
C ARG A 255 9.98 16.56 -15.54
N GLN A 256 10.15 16.59 -14.22
CA GLN A 256 10.36 17.85 -13.49
C GLN A 256 11.66 18.54 -13.93
N LYS A 257 12.75 17.79 -14.12
CA LYS A 257 14.01 18.32 -14.66
C LYS A 257 13.82 18.94 -16.05
N CYS A 258 13.09 18.27 -16.94
CA CYS A 258 12.78 18.83 -18.27
C CYS A 258 11.98 20.13 -18.18
N ILE A 259 10.98 20.20 -17.29
CA ILE A 259 10.20 21.44 -17.08
C ILE A 259 11.10 22.56 -16.59
N ASN A 260 11.96 22.29 -15.60
CA ASN A 260 12.87 23.31 -15.05
C ASN A 260 13.84 23.83 -16.13
N LEU A 261 14.45 22.92 -16.91
CA LEU A 261 15.34 23.29 -18.01
C LEU A 261 14.62 24.08 -19.11
N GLN A 262 13.35 23.75 -19.39
CA GLN A 262 12.54 24.52 -20.34
C GLN A 262 12.33 25.96 -19.85
N VAL A 263 11.98 26.13 -18.57
CA VAL A 263 11.82 27.47 -17.97
C VAL A 263 13.13 28.26 -17.98
N GLU A 264 14.27 27.62 -17.66
CA GLU A 264 15.59 28.25 -17.74
C GLU A 264 15.93 28.68 -19.18
N LEU A 265 15.61 27.84 -20.16
CA LEU A 265 15.81 28.15 -21.57
C LEU A 265 14.94 29.32 -22.02
N ASP A 266 13.65 29.33 -21.69
CA ASP A 266 12.71 30.39 -22.05
C ASP A 266 13.14 31.74 -21.42
N ASN A 267 13.62 31.70 -20.18
CA ASN A 267 14.18 32.87 -19.49
C ASN A 267 15.44 33.37 -20.20
N SER A 268 16.38 32.47 -20.54
CA SER A 268 17.60 32.81 -21.27
C SER A 268 17.30 33.40 -22.65
N GLU A 269 16.35 32.82 -23.38
CA GLU A 269 15.91 33.32 -24.69
C GLU A 269 15.33 34.73 -24.57
N THR A 270 14.49 34.96 -23.55
CA THR A 270 13.88 36.27 -23.30
C THR A 270 14.95 37.32 -22.99
N VAL A 271 15.92 37.01 -22.13
CA VAL A 271 17.04 37.90 -21.81
C VAL A 271 17.87 38.23 -23.05
N GLN A 272 18.16 37.24 -23.90
CA GLN A 272 18.88 37.47 -25.15
C GLN A 272 18.10 38.38 -26.11
N ARG A 273 16.77 38.18 -26.23
CA ARG A 273 15.91 39.01 -27.07
C ARG A 273 15.92 40.48 -26.62
N ASP A 274 15.87 40.70 -25.31
CA ASP A 274 15.94 42.05 -24.73
C ASP A 274 17.31 42.69 -24.95
N PHE A 275 18.40 41.93 -24.80
CA PHE A 275 19.75 42.43 -25.09
C PHE A 275 19.90 42.88 -26.55
N VAL A 276 19.38 42.10 -27.50
CA VAL A 276 19.37 42.47 -28.92
C VAL A 276 18.54 43.75 -29.14
N ARG A 277 17.36 43.84 -28.54
CA ARG A 277 16.50 45.03 -28.67
C ARG A 277 17.14 46.30 -28.09
N LEU A 278 17.74 46.20 -26.90
CA LEU A 278 18.43 47.31 -26.26
C LEU A 278 19.66 47.75 -27.04
N SER A 279 20.46 46.81 -27.54
CA SER A 279 21.65 47.13 -28.35
C SER A 279 21.28 47.80 -29.68
N GLN A 280 20.23 47.34 -30.36
CA GLN A 280 19.69 48.03 -31.55
C GLN A 280 19.17 49.44 -31.23
N SER A 281 18.44 49.60 -30.12
CA SER A 281 17.95 50.92 -29.68
C SER A 281 19.11 51.89 -29.43
N LEU A 282 20.18 51.42 -28.78
CA LEU A 282 21.39 52.21 -28.55
C LEU A 282 22.08 52.58 -29.87
N GLN A 283 22.22 51.64 -30.80
CA GLN A 283 22.78 51.93 -32.13
C GLN A 283 21.99 53.00 -32.88
N ILE A 284 20.66 52.93 -32.84
CA ILE A 284 19.78 53.95 -33.44
C ILE A 284 20.00 55.31 -32.77
N GLN A 285 20.09 55.36 -31.44
CA GLN A 285 20.35 56.61 -30.72
C GLN A 285 21.71 57.20 -31.08
N LEU A 286 22.76 56.38 -31.17
CA LEU A 286 24.09 56.82 -31.59
C LEU A 286 24.09 57.35 -33.04
N GLU A 287 23.42 56.67 -33.96
CA GLU A 287 23.33 57.13 -35.35
C GLU A 287 22.52 58.43 -35.47
N LYS A 288 21.46 58.61 -34.68
CA LYS A 288 20.75 59.90 -34.58
C LYS A 288 21.65 61.04 -34.11
N ILE A 289 22.50 60.81 -33.11
CA ILE A 289 23.47 61.81 -32.64
C ILE A 289 24.46 62.13 -33.75
N ARG A 290 25.02 61.11 -34.42
CA ARG A 290 25.98 61.29 -35.51
C ARG A 290 25.39 62.05 -36.70
N GLN A 291 24.12 61.80 -37.05
CA GLN A 291 23.42 62.57 -38.09
C GLN A 291 23.18 64.02 -37.66
N ALA A 292 22.83 64.26 -36.39
CA ALA A 292 22.69 65.62 -35.86
C ALA A 292 24.02 66.40 -35.87
N GLU A 293 25.17 65.74 -35.67
CA GLU A 293 26.48 66.37 -35.77
C GLU A 293 26.86 66.80 -37.20
N GLN A 294 26.22 66.26 -38.25
CA GLN A 294 26.42 66.77 -39.61
C GLN A 294 25.75 68.14 -39.84
N GLU A 295 24.81 68.56 -38.99
CA GLU A 295 24.14 69.87 -39.12
C GLU A 295 24.91 71.02 -38.46
N VAL A 296 25.81 70.72 -37.50
CA VAL A 296 26.53 71.68 -36.66
C VAL A 296 28.05 71.49 -36.79
N ARG A 297 28.60 71.86 -37.95
CA ARG A 297 30.04 71.89 -38.18
C ARG A 297 30.53 73.34 -38.25
N TRP A 298 31.57 73.65 -37.47
CA TRP A 298 32.23 74.97 -37.52
C TRP A 298 32.71 75.27 -38.94
N GLN A 299 32.25 76.39 -39.48
CA GLN A 299 32.68 76.86 -40.80
C GLN A 299 33.92 77.74 -40.67
N PHE A 300 34.90 77.57 -41.54
CA PHE A 300 36.05 78.47 -41.60
C PHE A 300 35.71 79.71 -42.42
N GLU A 301 36.34 80.84 -42.09
CA GLU A 301 36.07 82.11 -42.78
C GLU A 301 36.36 82.05 -44.27
N ASP A 302 37.31 81.22 -44.69
CA ASP A 302 37.72 81.08 -46.09
C ASP A 302 36.69 80.31 -46.93
N ASP A 303 35.85 79.48 -46.32
CA ASP A 303 34.90 78.60 -47.01
C ASP A 303 33.51 79.24 -47.23
N VAL A 304 33.31 80.48 -46.78
CA VAL A 304 31.98 81.12 -46.74
C VAL A 304 32.01 82.49 -47.41
N ASP A 305 31.53 82.57 -48.64
CA ASP A 305 31.47 83.83 -49.39
C ASP A 305 30.18 84.62 -49.15
N ASN A 306 29.12 83.96 -48.69
CA ASN A 306 27.79 84.54 -48.49
C ASN A 306 27.30 84.34 -47.05
N CYS A 307 26.58 85.32 -46.50
CA CYS A 307 25.97 85.18 -45.18
C CYS A 307 24.96 84.03 -45.16
N ASN A 308 25.07 83.06 -44.24
CA ASN A 308 24.11 81.93 -44.13
C ASN A 308 22.69 82.35 -43.71
N GLY A 309 22.42 83.64 -43.42
CA GLY A 309 21.11 84.13 -43.01
C GLY A 309 20.42 85.03 -44.02
N CYS A 310 21.17 85.86 -44.76
CA CYS A 310 20.62 86.78 -45.76
C CYS A 310 21.22 86.59 -47.17
N GLU A 311 22.10 85.61 -47.35
CA GLU A 311 22.76 85.22 -48.61
C GLU A 311 23.59 86.31 -49.29
N LEU A 312 23.71 87.50 -48.70
CA LEU A 312 24.53 88.56 -49.27
C LEU A 312 26.03 88.26 -49.12
N ILE A 313 26.81 88.62 -50.15
CA ILE A 313 28.26 88.38 -50.22
C ILE A 313 29.00 89.14 -49.12
N PHE A 314 30.02 88.51 -48.53
CA PHE A 314 30.95 89.13 -47.59
C PHE A 314 31.99 89.96 -48.35
N ASN A 315 32.28 91.15 -47.84
CA ASN A 315 33.27 92.05 -48.41
C ASN A 315 34.04 92.73 -47.25
N LYS A 316 35.03 93.58 -47.55
CA LYS A 316 35.85 94.26 -46.52
C LYS A 316 35.03 95.10 -45.52
N GLN A 317 33.78 95.44 -45.82
CA GLN A 317 32.88 96.22 -44.96
C GLN A 317 31.94 95.33 -44.13
N ARG A 318 31.80 94.04 -44.45
CA ARG A 318 30.93 93.09 -43.76
C ARG A 318 31.78 92.01 -43.09
N ILE A 319 31.88 92.11 -41.77
CA ILE A 319 32.65 91.17 -40.95
C ILE A 319 31.91 89.82 -40.86
N LYS A 320 32.67 88.73 -41.08
CA LYS A 320 32.23 87.34 -40.88
C LYS A 320 32.21 87.06 -39.36
N MET A 321 31.13 86.48 -38.86
CA MET A 321 31.00 86.11 -37.45
C MET A 321 30.29 84.76 -37.30
N HIS A 322 30.71 83.94 -36.35
CA HIS A 322 30.11 82.62 -36.11
C HIS A 322 28.92 82.68 -35.16
N CYS A 323 27.90 81.86 -35.46
CA CYS A 323 26.89 81.48 -34.48
C CYS A 323 27.54 80.55 -33.44
N LEU A 324 27.47 80.92 -32.16
CA LEU A 324 28.08 80.13 -31.07
C LEU A 324 27.29 78.86 -30.70
N HIS A 325 26.18 78.56 -31.40
CA HIS A 325 25.47 77.29 -31.26
C HIS A 325 25.75 76.34 -32.43
N CYS A 326 25.52 76.77 -33.68
CA CYS A 326 25.67 75.91 -34.86
C CYS A 326 27.02 76.04 -35.60
N GLY A 327 27.88 77.00 -35.23
CA GLY A 327 29.20 77.19 -35.83
C GLY A 327 29.23 77.74 -37.26
N LYS A 328 28.07 78.05 -37.87
CA LYS A 328 27.99 78.66 -39.21
C LYS A 328 28.29 80.16 -39.17
N ILE A 329 28.72 80.72 -40.31
CA ILE A 329 29.12 82.14 -40.44
C ILE A 329 27.97 83.01 -40.94
N PHE A 330 27.75 84.14 -40.28
CA PHE A 330 26.73 85.13 -40.59
C PHE A 330 27.30 86.56 -40.50
N CYS A 331 26.56 87.53 -41.02
CA CYS A 331 26.89 88.94 -40.85
C CYS A 331 26.40 89.46 -39.49
N GLY A 332 26.90 90.63 -39.07
CA GLY A 332 26.49 91.32 -37.83
C GLY A 332 24.97 91.42 -37.63
N ALA A 333 24.25 91.79 -38.69
CA ALA A 333 22.80 91.95 -38.64
C ALA A 333 22.05 90.63 -38.40
N CYS A 334 22.52 89.54 -39.01
CA CYS A 334 21.94 88.20 -38.85
C CYS A 334 22.33 87.50 -37.52
N LEU A 335 23.23 88.10 -36.74
CA LEU A 335 23.67 87.64 -35.40
C LEU A 335 23.32 88.65 -34.30
N SER A 336 22.13 89.25 -34.40
CA SER A 336 21.63 90.25 -33.46
C SER A 336 21.12 89.65 -32.14
N GLN A 337 20.86 88.34 -32.09
CA GLN A 337 20.26 87.67 -30.94
C GLN A 337 21.32 86.94 -30.09
N SER A 338 21.07 86.84 -28.80
CA SER A 338 21.96 86.15 -27.86
C SER A 338 21.19 85.36 -26.81
N VAL A 339 21.68 84.17 -26.48
CA VAL A 339 21.13 83.31 -25.41
C VAL A 339 22.14 83.13 -24.29
N VAL A 340 21.64 82.85 -23.09
CA VAL A 340 22.48 82.56 -21.92
C VAL A 340 22.81 81.08 -21.90
N THR A 341 24.10 80.74 -21.97
CA THR A 341 24.58 79.35 -22.04
C THR A 341 25.62 79.02 -20.97
N GLY A 342 25.68 77.73 -20.61
CA GLY A 342 26.61 77.13 -19.67
C GLY A 342 26.39 77.49 -18.19
N PRO A 343 27.09 76.82 -17.26
CA PRO A 343 26.93 77.00 -15.81
C PRO A 343 27.21 78.44 -15.34
N LYS A 344 28.07 79.18 -16.07
CA LYS A 344 28.45 80.57 -15.77
C LYS A 344 27.54 81.62 -16.42
N ARG A 345 26.40 81.21 -17.00
CA ARG A 345 25.38 82.09 -17.60
C ARG A 345 25.97 83.13 -18.56
N ARG A 346 26.88 82.71 -19.44
CA ARG A 346 27.51 83.62 -20.41
C ARG A 346 26.57 83.86 -21.59
N LYS A 347 26.51 85.09 -22.10
CA LYS A 347 25.74 85.41 -23.31
C LYS A 347 26.50 84.94 -24.55
N ALA A 348 25.86 84.10 -25.36
CA ALA A 348 26.37 83.59 -26.63
C ALA A 348 25.51 84.14 -27.78
N ARG A 349 26.15 84.82 -28.73
CA ARG A 349 25.49 85.30 -29.96
C ARG A 349 25.16 84.12 -30.86
N ILE A 350 23.94 84.08 -31.36
CA ILE A 350 23.42 82.97 -32.16
C ILE A 350 22.59 83.51 -33.33
N CYS A 351 22.47 82.71 -34.39
CA CYS A 351 21.60 83.07 -35.51
C CYS A 351 20.13 82.90 -35.11
N GLN A 352 19.24 83.51 -35.89
CA GLN A 352 17.81 83.52 -35.61
C GLN A 352 17.17 82.11 -35.61
N VAL A 353 17.66 81.20 -36.47
CA VAL A 353 17.25 79.77 -36.45
C VAL A 353 17.62 79.11 -35.12
N CYS A 354 18.88 79.27 -34.68
CA CYS A 354 19.34 78.73 -33.40
C CYS A 354 18.62 79.36 -32.20
N ASN A 355 18.23 80.62 -32.30
CA ASN A 355 17.45 81.27 -31.24
C ASN A 355 16.08 80.63 -31.10
N THR A 356 15.46 80.27 -32.22
CA THR A 356 14.19 79.53 -32.22
C THR A 356 14.34 78.15 -31.56
N LEU A 357 15.43 77.43 -31.85
CA LEU A 357 15.67 76.09 -31.31
C LEU A 357 16.01 76.10 -29.81
N LEU A 358 16.75 77.11 -29.35
CA LEU A 358 17.23 77.18 -27.97
C LEU A 358 16.30 77.92 -27.02
N ASN A 359 15.41 78.77 -27.52
CA ASN A 359 14.48 79.54 -26.70
C ASN A 359 13.04 79.00 -26.85
N ARG A 360 12.55 78.32 -25.80
CA ARG A 360 11.24 77.66 -25.77
C ARG A 360 10.04 78.60 -25.88
N GLU A 361 10.24 79.91 -25.71
CA GLU A 361 9.19 80.95 -25.79
C GLU A 361 9.21 81.75 -27.10
N SER A 362 10.14 81.45 -28.01
CA SER A 362 10.24 82.17 -29.29
C SER A 362 9.33 81.55 -30.36
N ALA A 363 8.63 82.40 -31.13
CA ALA A 363 7.76 81.96 -32.22
C ALA A 363 8.59 81.20 -33.29
N PRO A 364 8.03 80.14 -33.92
CA PRO A 364 8.74 79.36 -34.93
C PRO A 364 9.31 80.24 -36.03
N TYR A 365 10.57 80.00 -36.44
CA TYR A 365 11.33 80.82 -37.39
C TYR A 365 10.56 81.18 -38.68
N PHE A 366 9.67 80.30 -39.14
CA PHE A 366 8.86 80.46 -40.35
C PHE A 366 7.54 81.23 -40.18
N SER A 367 7.33 81.95 -39.06
CA SER A 367 6.05 82.64 -38.81
C SER A 367 5.96 84.06 -39.41
N ASN A 368 7.00 84.55 -40.10
CA ASN A 368 7.12 85.96 -40.52
C ASN A 368 7.51 86.15 -42.01
N ASP A 369 7.09 85.26 -42.91
CA ASP A 369 7.13 85.55 -44.36
C ASP A 369 5.71 85.87 -44.86
N SER A 370 5.43 87.17 -45.05
CA SER A 370 4.34 87.71 -45.86
C SER A 370 4.88 88.84 -46.71
#